data_AF-A0AA88HSW7-F1
#
_entry.id   AF-A0AA88HSW7-F1
#
_cell.length_a   1.000
_cell.length_b   1.000
_cell.length_c   1.000
_cell.angle_alpha   90.00
_cell.angle_beta   90.00
_cell.angle_gamma   90.00
#
_symmetry.space_group_name_H-M   'P 1'
#
loop_
_entity.id
_entity.type
_entity.pdbx_description
1 polymer ?
#
loop_
_entity_poly.entity_id
_entity_poly.type
_entity_poly.pdbx_seq_one_letter_code
_entity_poly.pdbx_strand_id
1 'polypeptide(L)'
;MLLSKIALGNCVNLDYNGQHPDGDKGRRKSYFFLKKRPVPNGVQPSRRYDLIAKDINRRTVAGRLPQSTISRFACRILVERKPPYKARLYAAGFDSNRKIVLGVSVGGTLFSLRESRSSANRGERILGESNELKDGSLVDLCGTTLLWRSAEGMQNSPSTEAIEKLVDSLNACRPQCPVGLNTLVLPRRGGGTLKDQENQPYVYLNCGHVQGSHEWGVGQNPKERKRPICMKVNTRFYLVDYTSSSS
;
A
#
# COMPACT_ATOMS: atom_id res chain seq x y z
N MET A 1 34.29 14.38 4.21
CA MET A 1 33.41 14.26 3.02
C MET A 1 32.10 13.59 3.43
N LEU A 2 31.01 14.35 3.58
CA LEU A 2 29.68 13.74 3.69
C LEU A 2 29.28 13.22 2.31
N LEU A 3 29.25 11.90 2.13
CA LEU A 3 28.54 11.29 1.00
C LEU A 3 27.08 11.74 1.10
N SER A 4 26.65 12.64 0.21
CA SER A 4 25.25 12.98 0.06
C SER A 4 24.44 11.69 -0.10
N LYS A 5 23.53 11.43 0.83
CA LYS A 5 22.68 10.23 0.79
C LYS A 5 21.71 10.40 -0.39
N ILE A 6 22.00 9.75 -1.52
CA ILE A 6 21.11 9.79 -2.69
C ILE A 6 19.82 9.04 -2.35
N ALA A 7 18.72 9.78 -2.31
CA ALA A 7 17.36 9.29 -2.25
C ALA A 7 17.00 8.58 -3.56
N LEU A 8 16.49 7.36 -3.48
CA LEU A 8 16.08 6.59 -4.66
C LEU A 8 14.55 6.53 -4.81
N GLY A 9 13.82 6.65 -3.71
CA GLY A 9 12.36 6.59 -3.66
C GLY A 9 11.86 6.24 -2.27
N ASN A 10 10.55 6.13 -2.12
CA ASN A 10 9.93 5.62 -0.90
C ASN A 10 8.76 4.68 -1.20
N CYS A 11 8.37 3.91 -0.19
CA CYS A 11 7.10 3.21 -0.15
C CYS A 11 6.30 3.70 1.06
N VAL A 12 5.03 4.04 0.83
CA VAL A 12 4.07 4.36 1.89
C VAL A 12 3.05 3.24 1.96
N ASN A 13 2.77 2.72 3.15
CA ASN A 13 1.68 1.77 3.36
C ASN A 13 0.36 2.54 3.40
N LEU A 14 -0.54 2.27 2.46
CA LEU A 14 -1.85 2.93 2.38
C LEU A 14 -2.90 2.24 3.24
N ASP A 15 -2.88 0.90 3.30
CA ASP A 15 -3.94 0.11 3.93
C ASP A 15 -3.38 -1.18 4.55
N TYR A 16 -3.94 -1.59 5.68
CA TYR A 16 -3.62 -2.87 6.34
C TYR A 16 -4.91 -3.60 6.75
N ASN A 17 -5.14 -4.77 6.17
CA ASN A 17 -6.36 -5.56 6.39
C ASN A 17 -6.28 -6.57 7.57
N GLY A 18 -5.28 -6.46 8.47
CA GLY A 18 -5.06 -7.43 9.56
C GLY A 18 -5.21 -6.88 10.98
N GLN A 19 -5.44 -7.75 11.96
CA GLN A 19 -5.05 -7.49 13.36
C GLN A 19 -3.56 -7.79 13.49
N HIS A 20 -2.81 -6.90 14.14
CA HIS A 20 -1.36 -7.06 14.33
C HIS A 20 -1.06 -8.17 15.33
N PRO A 21 -0.51 -9.33 14.93
CA PRO A 21 0.33 -10.10 15.85
C PRO A 21 1.59 -9.28 16.13
N ASP A 22 2.15 -9.41 17.33
CA ASP A 22 3.43 -8.82 17.67
C ASP A 22 4.52 -9.40 16.76
N GLY A 23 4.91 -8.57 15.78
CA GLY A 23 5.92 -8.91 14.79
C GLY A 23 7.32 -8.81 15.38
N ASP A 24 8.17 -9.72 14.94
CA ASP A 24 9.57 -9.85 15.32
C ASP A 24 10.31 -8.48 15.17
N LYS A 25 10.89 -8.00 16.27
CA LYS A 25 11.77 -6.81 16.38
C LYS A 25 11.14 -5.42 16.23
N GLY A 26 9.84 -5.24 16.47
CA GLY A 26 9.25 -3.91 16.72
C GLY A 26 9.30 -2.92 15.55
N ARG A 27 9.55 -3.37 14.32
CA ARG A 27 9.71 -2.48 13.16
C ARG A 27 8.36 -2.18 12.49
N ARG A 28 7.58 -1.28 13.09
CA ARG A 28 6.31 -0.79 12.53
C ARG A 28 6.50 0.63 11.96
N LYS A 29 6.95 0.74 10.70
CA LYS A 29 6.93 2.03 9.98
C LYS A 29 5.91 1.95 8.84
N SER A 30 4.98 2.90 8.78
CA SER A 30 4.08 3.11 7.63
C SER A 30 4.82 3.66 6.41
N TYR A 31 6.12 3.96 6.56
CA TYR A 31 6.94 4.66 5.59
C TYR A 31 8.33 4.02 5.47
N PHE A 32 8.77 3.74 4.25
CA PHE A 32 10.07 3.12 3.94
C PHE A 32 10.84 3.95 2.92
N PHE A 33 11.99 4.49 3.31
CA PHE A 33 12.86 5.25 2.42
C PHE A 33 13.92 4.35 1.78
N LEU A 34 13.99 4.35 0.45
CA LEU A 34 15.05 3.67 -0.31
C LEU A 34 16.17 4.67 -0.59
N LYS A 35 17.36 4.31 -0.13
CA LYS A 35 18.60 5.08 -0.37
C LYS A 35 19.62 4.23 -1.11
N LYS A 36 20.49 4.87 -1.87
CA LYS A 36 21.61 4.19 -2.52
C LYS A 36 22.53 3.58 -1.45
N ARG A 37 22.72 2.26 -1.52
CA ARG A 37 23.66 1.54 -0.65
C ARG A 37 25.10 1.83 -1.08
N PRO A 38 26.06 1.90 -0.14
CA PRO A 38 27.48 2.05 -0.47
C PRO A 38 27.94 0.95 -1.44
N VAL A 39 27.69 -0.30 -1.06
CA VAL A 39 28.00 -1.49 -1.87
C VAL A 39 26.75 -1.96 -2.64
N PRO A 40 26.87 -2.28 -3.96
CA PRO A 40 25.78 -2.89 -4.71
C PRO A 40 25.37 -4.25 -4.12
N ASN A 41 24.06 -4.51 -4.04
CA ASN A 41 23.51 -5.80 -3.60
C ASN A 41 22.44 -6.34 -4.56
N GLY A 42 22.36 -5.78 -5.78
CA GLY A 42 21.48 -6.28 -6.83
C GLY A 42 21.95 -7.63 -7.32
N VAL A 43 21.00 -8.47 -7.73
CA VAL A 43 21.26 -9.78 -8.31
C VAL A 43 20.56 -9.89 -9.65
N GLN A 44 21.18 -10.62 -10.58
CA GLN A 44 20.62 -10.90 -11.89
C GLN A 44 20.57 -12.41 -12.12
N PRO A 45 19.64 -12.91 -12.95
CA PRO A 45 19.69 -14.29 -13.41
C PRO A 45 21.06 -14.60 -14.02
N SER A 46 21.59 -15.79 -13.69
CA SER A 46 22.85 -16.29 -14.23
C SER A 46 22.53 -17.59 -14.99
N ARG A 47 23.14 -18.70 -14.62
CA ARG A 47 22.92 -20.00 -15.24
C ARG A 47 21.66 -20.70 -14.70
N ARG A 48 20.90 -21.33 -15.59
CA ARG A 48 19.81 -22.24 -15.23
C ARG A 48 20.36 -23.66 -15.06
N TYR A 49 19.96 -24.33 -14.00
CA TYR A 49 20.27 -25.73 -13.73
C TYR A 49 18.97 -26.50 -13.59
N ASP A 50 18.83 -27.59 -14.33
CA ASP A 50 17.71 -28.51 -14.21
C ASP A 50 18.05 -29.53 -13.12
N LEU A 51 17.53 -29.30 -11.92
CA LEU A 51 17.75 -30.17 -10.77
C LEU A 51 16.68 -31.27 -10.76
N ILE A 52 17.10 -32.53 -10.75
CA ILE A 52 16.20 -33.64 -10.43
C ILE A 52 15.97 -33.59 -8.92
N ALA A 53 14.78 -33.17 -8.51
CA ALA A 53 14.42 -33.05 -7.10
C ALA A 53 14.35 -34.44 -6.45
N LYS A 54 15.45 -34.90 -5.85
CA LYS A 54 15.41 -35.98 -4.85
C LYS A 54 14.99 -35.36 -3.52
N ASP A 55 13.75 -35.64 -3.12
CA ASP A 55 13.12 -35.34 -1.83
C ASP A 55 13.49 -33.99 -1.18
N ILE A 56 12.86 -32.91 -1.68
CA ILE A 56 12.77 -31.66 -0.91
C ILE A 56 11.80 -31.91 0.25
N ASN A 57 12.35 -32.30 1.39
CA ASN A 57 11.60 -32.52 2.62
C ASN A 57 10.96 -31.19 3.07
N ARG A 58 9.69 -30.96 2.71
CA ARG A 58 8.90 -29.80 3.14
C ARG A 58 8.61 -29.95 4.63
N ARG A 59 9.50 -29.45 5.49
CA ARG A 59 9.17 -29.26 6.91
C ARG A 59 8.12 -28.15 7.03
N THR A 60 6.86 -28.53 6.98
CA THR A 60 5.74 -27.72 7.49
C THR A 60 5.91 -27.65 9.00
N VAL A 61 6.38 -26.52 9.51
CA VAL A 61 6.32 -26.24 10.95
C VAL A 61 4.85 -26.04 11.28
N ALA A 62 4.22 -27.08 11.83
CA ALA A 62 2.82 -27.07 12.29
C ALA A 62 2.72 -26.28 13.61
N GLY A 63 2.87 -24.96 13.53
CA GLY A 63 2.47 -24.04 14.58
C GLY A 63 1.24 -23.26 14.13
N ARG A 64 0.31 -22.98 15.04
CA ARG A 64 -0.87 -22.14 14.79
C ARG A 64 -0.40 -20.70 14.59
N LEU A 65 0.10 -20.39 13.40
CA LEU A 65 0.57 -19.06 13.03
C LEU A 65 -0.64 -18.14 12.77
N PRO A 66 -0.54 -16.83 13.08
CA PRO A 66 -1.54 -15.85 12.67
C PRO A 66 -1.78 -15.96 11.16
N GLN A 67 -3.04 -16.08 10.76
CA GLN A 67 -3.42 -16.18 9.35
C GLN A 67 -3.19 -14.83 8.68
N SER A 68 -2.07 -14.67 7.98
CA SER A 68 -1.78 -13.52 7.13
C SER A 68 -1.84 -13.95 5.67
N THR A 69 -2.51 -13.15 4.85
CA THR A 69 -2.53 -13.29 3.39
C THR A 69 -1.27 -12.72 2.74
N ILE A 70 -0.42 -12.00 3.49
CA ILE A 70 0.81 -11.39 3.01
C ILE A 70 1.95 -12.42 3.12
N SER A 71 2.68 -12.64 2.02
CA SER A 71 3.86 -13.50 2.01
C SER A 71 5.00 -12.91 2.86
N ARG A 72 5.72 -13.75 3.62
CA ARG A 72 6.89 -13.35 4.43
C ARG A 72 7.96 -12.64 3.60
N PHE A 73 8.11 -13.05 2.34
CA PHE A 73 9.03 -12.47 1.36
C PHE A 73 8.23 -12.10 0.12
N ALA A 74 7.42 -11.03 0.21
CA ALA A 74 6.40 -10.71 -0.78
C ALA A 74 6.95 -10.21 -2.13
N CYS A 75 7.90 -9.28 -2.12
CA CYS A 75 8.42 -8.66 -3.33
C CYS A 75 9.86 -8.15 -3.18
N ARG A 76 10.47 -7.78 -4.31
CA ARG A 76 11.74 -7.06 -4.41
C ARG A 76 11.54 -5.80 -5.24
N ILE A 77 12.07 -4.69 -4.76
CA ILE A 77 12.22 -3.46 -5.54
C ILE A 77 13.69 -3.31 -5.88
N LEU A 78 14.03 -3.38 -7.16
CA LEU A 78 15.39 -3.20 -7.66
C LEU A 78 15.50 -1.81 -8.28
N VAL A 79 16.43 -1.01 -7.80
CA VAL A 79 16.66 0.35 -8.31
C VAL A 79 18.03 0.42 -8.99
N GLU A 80 18.06 0.97 -10.20
CA GLU A 80 19.31 1.26 -10.92
C GLU A 80 20.20 2.20 -10.08
N ARG A 81 21.52 1.99 -10.13
CA ARG A 81 22.47 2.76 -9.31
C ARG A 81 22.96 4.05 -9.98
N LYS A 82 22.61 4.26 -11.24
CA LYS A 82 22.94 5.42 -12.05
C LYS A 82 21.63 6.15 -12.42
N PRO A 83 21.67 7.47 -12.65
CA PRO A 83 20.53 8.19 -13.22
C PRO A 83 20.02 7.50 -14.49
N PRO A 84 18.69 7.43 -14.72
CA PRO A 84 17.62 8.10 -13.96
C PRO A 84 17.10 7.30 -12.74
N TYR A 85 17.86 6.33 -12.22
CA TYR A 85 17.51 5.55 -11.03
C TYR A 85 16.18 4.80 -11.15
N LYS A 86 15.92 4.17 -12.30
CA LYS A 86 14.68 3.42 -12.54
C LYS A 86 14.48 2.32 -11.50
N ALA A 87 13.29 2.28 -10.92
CA ALA A 87 12.88 1.24 -9.99
C ALA A 87 12.05 0.19 -10.73
N ARG A 88 12.28 -1.09 -10.44
CA ARG A 88 11.53 -2.22 -11.00
C ARG A 88 11.03 -3.14 -9.90
N LEU A 89 9.80 -3.64 -10.06
CA LEU A 89 9.16 -4.55 -9.12
C LEU A 89 9.31 -6.01 -9.57
N TYR A 90 9.61 -6.88 -8.62
CA TYR A 90 9.63 -8.32 -8.83
C TYR A 90 8.84 -9.00 -7.73
N ALA A 91 8.04 -10.00 -8.10
CA ALA A 91 7.40 -10.86 -7.12
C ALA A 91 8.45 -11.72 -6.39
N ALA A 92 8.11 -12.08 -5.15
CA ALA A 92 8.93 -12.81 -4.22
C ALA A 92 10.17 -12.05 -3.71
N GLY A 93 10.58 -12.38 -2.48
CA GLY A 93 11.89 -12.07 -1.93
C GLY A 93 12.72 -13.33 -1.68
N PHE A 94 14.03 -13.16 -1.58
CA PHE A 94 14.93 -14.23 -1.17
C PHE A 94 14.76 -14.50 0.32
N ASP A 95 14.66 -15.78 0.69
CA ASP A 95 14.68 -16.22 2.09
C ASP A 95 16.08 -16.11 2.71
N SER A 96 16.22 -16.55 3.96
CA SER A 96 17.52 -16.57 4.67
C SER A 96 18.57 -17.45 3.98
N ASN A 97 18.14 -18.43 3.17
CA ASN A 97 19.02 -19.29 2.38
C ASN A 97 19.30 -18.72 0.99
N ARG A 98 18.90 -17.47 0.72
CA ARG A 98 19.03 -16.79 -0.57
C ARG A 98 18.28 -17.50 -1.71
N LYS A 99 17.17 -18.19 -1.39
CA LYS A 99 16.33 -18.91 -2.34
C LYS A 99 14.97 -18.24 -2.49
N ILE A 100 14.39 -18.40 -3.67
CA ILE A 100 12.98 -18.07 -3.94
C ILE A 100 12.30 -19.38 -4.28
N VAL A 101 11.25 -19.73 -3.54
CA VAL A 101 10.46 -20.95 -3.77
C VAL A 101 9.00 -20.53 -3.90
N LEU A 102 8.56 -20.22 -5.11
CA LEU A 102 7.17 -19.87 -5.42
C LEU A 102 6.79 -20.32 -6.83
N GLY A 103 5.50 -20.60 -7.04
CA GLY A 103 4.92 -20.91 -8.35
C GLY A 103 4.49 -19.70 -9.17
N VAL A 104 5.10 -18.52 -8.98
CA VAL A 104 4.74 -17.27 -9.66
C VAL A 104 5.88 -16.76 -10.55
N SER A 105 5.59 -15.81 -11.43
CA SER A 105 6.61 -15.10 -12.21
C SER A 105 7.53 -14.29 -11.29
N VAL A 106 8.79 -14.71 -11.16
CA VAL A 106 9.81 -14.03 -10.34
C VAL A 106 10.79 -13.19 -11.16
N GLY A 107 10.71 -13.29 -12.49
CA GLY A 107 11.60 -12.67 -13.46
C GLY A 107 11.17 -11.27 -13.94
N GLY A 108 10.05 -10.75 -13.44
CA GLY A 108 9.52 -9.44 -13.85
C GLY A 108 8.61 -9.49 -15.08
N THR A 109 8.34 -10.67 -15.64
CA THR A 109 7.33 -10.83 -16.69
C THR A 109 5.95 -10.49 -16.15
N LEU A 110 5.22 -9.65 -16.88
CA LEU A 110 3.87 -9.20 -16.55
C LEU A 110 2.80 -10.12 -17.12
N PHE A 111 1.72 -10.24 -16.37
CA PHE A 111 0.56 -11.05 -16.70
C PHE A 111 -0.72 -10.28 -16.34
N SER A 112 -1.80 -10.53 -17.05
CA SER A 112 -3.13 -10.04 -16.68
C SER A 112 -3.59 -10.67 -15.36
N LEU A 113 -4.62 -10.06 -14.77
CA LEU A 113 -5.23 -10.61 -13.55
C LEU A 113 -5.76 -12.02 -13.81
N ARG A 114 -5.64 -12.87 -12.80
CA ARG A 114 -6.27 -14.19 -12.79
C ARG A 114 -7.78 -14.03 -12.65
N GLU A 115 -8.54 -15.03 -13.06
CA GLU A 115 -9.99 -15.11 -12.86
C GLU A 115 -10.39 -14.84 -11.40
N SER A 116 -9.63 -15.40 -10.46
CA SER A 116 -9.73 -15.10 -9.04
C SER A 116 -8.34 -14.98 -8.41
N ARG A 117 -8.23 -14.23 -7.30
CA ARG A 117 -6.96 -13.97 -6.61
C ARG A 117 -6.20 -15.26 -6.24
N SER A 118 -6.92 -16.33 -5.90
CA SER A 118 -6.35 -17.63 -5.50
C SER A 118 -6.26 -18.66 -6.63
N SER A 119 -6.75 -18.35 -7.84
CA SER A 119 -6.71 -19.30 -8.96
C SER A 119 -5.27 -19.76 -9.26
N ALA A 120 -5.09 -21.06 -9.52
CA ALA A 120 -3.80 -21.63 -9.89
C ALA A 120 -3.38 -21.22 -11.32
N ASN A 121 -4.35 -20.89 -12.16
CA ASN A 121 -4.13 -20.49 -13.54
C ASN A 121 -3.61 -19.05 -13.57
N ARG A 122 -2.44 -18.85 -14.18
CA ARG A 122 -1.91 -17.51 -14.45
C ARG A 122 -2.76 -16.81 -15.52
N GLY A 123 -2.84 -15.49 -15.46
CA GLY A 123 -3.40 -14.70 -16.55
C GLY A 123 -2.53 -14.74 -17.80
N GLU A 124 -2.98 -14.06 -18.85
CA GLU A 124 -2.28 -13.94 -20.12
C GLU A 124 -1.04 -13.07 -19.98
N ARG A 125 0.01 -13.38 -20.74
CA ARG A 125 1.23 -12.58 -20.71
C ARG A 125 0.98 -11.24 -21.39
N ILE A 126 1.33 -10.15 -20.72
CA ILE A 126 1.25 -8.81 -21.29
C ILE A 126 2.58 -8.49 -21.96
N LEU A 127 2.52 -8.17 -23.25
CA LEU A 127 3.67 -7.74 -24.06
C LEU A 127 3.67 -6.21 -24.16
N GLY A 128 4.84 -5.60 -24.34
CA GLY A 128 4.99 -4.14 -24.47
C GLY A 128 4.96 -3.36 -23.15
N GLU A 129 4.49 -3.97 -22.07
CA GLU A 129 4.52 -3.37 -20.73
C GLU A 129 5.79 -3.73 -19.94
N SER A 130 6.11 -2.88 -18.96
CA SER A 130 7.32 -2.99 -18.13
C SER A 130 6.98 -3.04 -16.65
N ASN A 131 7.78 -3.79 -15.88
CA ASN A 131 7.70 -3.81 -14.42
C ASN A 131 8.34 -2.59 -13.75
N GLU A 132 8.57 -1.51 -14.50
CA GLU A 132 9.10 -0.24 -14.00
C GLU A 132 8.05 0.50 -13.15
N LEU A 133 8.43 0.86 -11.92
CA LEU A 133 7.59 1.62 -11.01
C LEU A 133 7.67 3.11 -11.35
N LYS A 134 6.56 3.64 -11.87
CA LYS A 134 6.34 5.08 -12.07
C LYS A 134 5.92 5.74 -10.76
N ASP A 135 6.17 7.04 -10.58
CA ASP A 135 5.65 7.77 -9.42
C ASP A 135 4.14 7.57 -9.27
N GLY A 136 3.68 7.22 -8.07
CA GLY A 136 2.27 6.92 -7.83
C GLY A 136 1.87 5.45 -8.07
N SER A 137 2.80 4.57 -8.45
CA SER A 137 2.49 3.14 -8.64
C SER A 137 1.96 2.50 -7.35
N LEU A 138 0.85 1.77 -7.45
CA LEU A 138 0.28 0.98 -6.37
C LEU A 138 0.73 -0.48 -6.47
N VAL A 139 1.15 -1.05 -5.34
CA VAL A 139 1.61 -2.43 -5.24
C VAL A 139 0.75 -3.17 -4.20
N ASP A 140 -0.19 -3.99 -4.68
CA ASP A 140 -0.98 -4.89 -3.84
C ASP A 140 -0.15 -6.13 -3.46
N LEU A 141 0.07 -6.32 -2.16
CA LEU A 141 0.77 -7.46 -1.58
C LEU A 141 -0.19 -8.46 -0.93
N CYS A 142 -1.43 -8.51 -1.41
CA CYS A 142 -2.50 -9.39 -0.95
C CYS A 142 -2.80 -9.22 0.55
N GLY A 143 -3.05 -7.99 0.99
CA GLY A 143 -3.37 -7.68 2.39
C GLY A 143 -2.88 -6.32 2.85
N THR A 144 -1.98 -5.72 2.08
CA THR A 144 -1.55 -4.33 2.20
C THR A 144 -1.23 -3.78 0.81
N THR A 145 -1.48 -2.49 0.62
CA THR A 145 -1.16 -1.78 -0.61
C THR A 145 -0.04 -0.78 -0.33
N LEU A 146 1.04 -0.86 -1.10
CA LEU A 146 2.13 0.12 -1.04
C LEU A 146 1.96 1.15 -2.16
N LEU A 147 2.13 2.43 -1.82
CA LEU A 147 2.33 3.52 -2.76
C LEU A 147 3.83 3.72 -2.98
N TRP A 148 4.30 3.61 -4.22
CA TRP A 148 5.66 3.99 -4.60
C TRP A 148 5.73 5.47 -4.95
N ARG A 149 6.67 6.21 -4.35
CA ARG A 149 7.10 7.53 -4.83
C ARG A 149 8.54 7.49 -5.29
N SER A 150 8.76 7.98 -6.49
CA SER A 150 10.08 8.24 -7.06
C SER A 150 10.80 9.36 -6.30
N ALA A 151 12.12 9.45 -6.46
CA ALA A 151 12.89 10.56 -5.90
C ALA A 151 12.40 11.93 -6.40
N GLU A 152 12.06 12.04 -7.68
CA GLU A 152 11.50 13.24 -8.30
C GLU A 152 10.12 13.58 -7.74
N GLY A 153 9.20 12.61 -7.70
CA GLY A 153 7.86 12.83 -7.15
C GLY A 153 7.89 13.16 -5.66
N MET A 154 8.87 12.68 -4.88
CA MET A 154 9.07 13.14 -3.51
C MET A 154 9.51 14.61 -3.45
N GLN A 155 10.42 15.04 -4.33
CA GLN A 155 10.85 16.44 -4.40
C GLN A 155 9.70 17.36 -4.82
N ASN A 156 8.85 16.89 -5.72
CA ASN A 156 7.67 17.61 -6.22
C ASN A 156 6.41 17.35 -5.38
N SER A 157 6.54 16.76 -4.19
CA SER A 157 5.38 16.53 -3.33
C SER A 157 4.79 17.86 -2.85
N PRO A 158 3.44 18.00 -2.80
CA PRO A 158 2.81 19.19 -2.27
C PRO A 158 3.34 19.53 -0.87
N SER A 159 3.63 20.81 -0.63
CA SER A 159 3.95 21.28 0.71
C SER A 159 2.72 21.20 1.62
N THR A 160 2.92 21.18 2.93
CA THR A 160 1.82 21.30 3.89
C THR A 160 0.98 22.54 3.63
N GLU A 161 1.61 23.67 3.30
CA GLU A 161 0.91 24.91 2.95
C GLU A 161 0.03 24.74 1.69
N ALA A 162 0.51 24.06 0.65
CA ALA A 162 -0.27 23.79 -0.54
C ALA A 162 -1.48 22.88 -0.23
N ILE A 163 -1.31 21.89 0.64
CA ILE A 163 -2.40 21.01 1.09
C ILE A 163 -3.44 21.82 1.88
N GLU A 164 -3.02 22.67 2.82
CA GLU A 164 -3.94 23.51 3.59
C GLU A 164 -4.72 24.48 2.68
N LYS A 165 -4.08 25.08 1.66
CA LYS A 165 -4.78 25.91 0.65
C LYS A 165 -5.83 25.13 -0.14
N LEU A 166 -5.56 23.86 -0.46
CA LEU A 166 -6.55 22.98 -1.11
C LEU A 166 -7.71 22.65 -0.18
N VAL A 167 -7.43 22.37 1.10
CA VAL A 167 -8.46 22.16 2.13
C VAL A 167 -9.33 23.42 2.27
N ASP A 168 -8.72 24.60 2.28
CA ASP A 168 -9.43 25.89 2.35
C ASP A 168 -10.34 26.10 1.15
N SER A 169 -9.82 25.86 -0.05
CA SER A 169 -10.59 25.97 -1.29
C SER A 169 -11.78 25.01 -1.28
N LEU A 170 -11.58 23.78 -0.83
CA LEU A 170 -12.65 22.77 -0.81
C LEU A 170 -13.71 23.07 0.25
N ASN A 171 -13.31 23.52 1.45
CA ASN A 171 -14.24 23.93 2.49
C ASN A 171 -15.02 25.19 2.09
N ALA A 172 -14.40 26.12 1.35
CA ALA A 172 -15.07 27.29 0.80
C ALA A 172 -16.18 26.93 -0.20
N CYS A 173 -16.06 25.81 -0.92
CA CYS A 173 -17.12 25.29 -1.79
C CYS A 173 -18.36 24.77 -1.04
N ARG A 174 -18.31 24.66 0.30
CA ARG A 174 -19.41 24.17 1.14
C ARG A 174 -20.01 22.85 0.62
N PRO A 175 -19.21 21.78 0.49
CA PRO A 175 -19.68 20.50 -0.04
C PRO A 175 -20.85 19.97 0.80
N GLN A 176 -21.95 19.58 0.16
CA GLN A 176 -23.14 19.09 0.88
C GLN A 176 -23.07 17.58 1.11
N CYS A 177 -23.46 17.15 2.31
CA CYS A 177 -23.64 15.75 2.63
C CYS A 177 -24.88 15.21 1.90
N PRO A 178 -24.75 14.18 1.05
CA PRO A 178 -25.89 13.64 0.30
C PRO A 178 -26.95 12.95 1.17
N VAL A 179 -26.66 12.70 2.45
CA VAL A 179 -27.56 12.01 3.40
C VAL A 179 -28.06 12.95 4.49
N GLY A 180 -27.13 13.62 5.18
CA GLY A 180 -27.46 14.50 6.31
C GLY A 180 -27.88 15.91 5.90
N LEU A 181 -27.70 16.28 4.62
CA LEU A 181 -27.96 17.61 4.06
C LEU A 181 -27.25 18.76 4.82
N ASN A 182 -26.27 18.42 5.66
CA ASN A 182 -25.36 19.33 6.31
C ASN A 182 -24.15 19.61 5.43
N THR A 183 -23.52 20.76 5.62
CA THR A 183 -22.27 21.09 4.94
C THR A 183 -21.13 20.28 5.55
N LEU A 184 -20.39 19.56 4.73
CA LEU A 184 -19.20 18.82 5.12
C LEU A 184 -18.01 19.76 5.26
N VAL A 185 -17.15 19.48 6.24
CA VAL A 185 -15.95 20.26 6.54
C VAL A 185 -14.76 19.31 6.62
N LEU A 186 -13.78 19.47 5.73
CA LEU A 186 -12.52 18.72 5.84
C LEU A 186 -11.77 19.21 7.07
N PRO A 187 -11.36 18.30 7.98
CA PRO A 187 -10.66 18.71 9.19
C PRO A 187 -9.23 19.15 8.89
N ARG A 188 -8.72 20.08 9.69
CA ARG A 188 -7.32 20.52 9.64
C ARG A 188 -6.46 19.76 10.66
N ARG A 189 -5.16 19.70 10.43
CA ARG A 189 -4.22 19.09 11.36
C ARG A 189 -4.13 19.91 12.65
N GLY A 190 -4.42 19.29 13.79
CA GLY A 190 -4.21 19.90 15.11
C GLY A 190 -5.20 21.00 15.53
N GLY A 191 -6.31 21.18 14.82
CA GLY A 191 -7.30 22.18 15.16
C GLY A 191 -8.62 21.98 14.43
N GLY A 192 -9.69 21.72 15.19
CA GLY A 192 -11.07 21.67 14.73
C GLY A 192 -12.00 21.73 15.94
N THR A 193 -13.11 22.46 15.82
CA THR A 193 -14.14 22.47 16.84
C THR A 193 -14.85 21.10 16.89
N LEU A 194 -15.56 20.79 17.98
CA LEU A 194 -16.39 19.57 18.06
C LEU A 194 -17.37 19.46 16.88
N LYS A 195 -17.86 20.61 16.39
CA LYS A 195 -18.76 20.70 15.24
C LYS A 195 -18.08 20.37 13.91
N ASP A 196 -16.78 20.65 13.78
CA ASP A 196 -16.01 20.26 12.59
C ASP A 196 -15.78 18.74 12.55
N GLN A 197 -15.66 18.10 13.71
CA GLN A 197 -15.53 16.63 13.79
C GLN A 197 -16.82 15.90 13.41
N GLU A 198 -17.98 16.48 13.71
CA GLU A 198 -19.29 15.93 13.32
C GLU A 198 -19.56 16.08 11.82
N ASN A 199 -19.13 17.21 11.25
CA ASN A 199 -19.31 17.54 9.83
C ASN A 199 -18.21 16.97 8.91
N GLN A 200 -17.28 16.19 9.44
CA GLN A 200 -16.21 15.65 8.61
C GLN A 200 -16.73 14.60 7.60
N PRO A 201 -16.12 14.53 6.40
CA PRO A 201 -16.45 13.49 5.43
C PRO A 201 -15.86 12.13 5.84
N TYR A 202 -16.68 11.08 5.69
CA TYR A 202 -16.26 9.68 5.77
C TYR A 202 -16.30 9.05 4.39
N VAL A 203 -15.23 8.32 4.04
CA VAL A 203 -15.12 7.54 2.79
C VAL A 203 -15.37 6.07 3.10
N TYR A 204 -16.16 5.43 2.24
CA TYR A 204 -16.55 4.04 2.38
C TYR A 204 -15.83 3.18 1.33
N LEU A 205 -14.76 2.49 1.73
CA LEU A 205 -13.80 1.88 0.79
C LEU A 205 -14.43 0.87 -0.20
N ASN A 206 -15.35 0.01 0.24
CA ASN A 206 -16.02 -0.94 -0.68
C ASN A 206 -16.91 -0.29 -1.77
N CYS A 207 -17.19 1.02 -1.72
CA CYS A 207 -18.00 1.67 -2.78
C CYS A 207 -17.59 3.10 -3.15
N GLY A 208 -16.62 3.71 -2.47
CA GLY A 208 -16.15 5.07 -2.74
C GLY A 208 -17.11 6.21 -2.35
N HIS A 209 -18.28 5.93 -1.76
CA HIS A 209 -19.20 7.00 -1.36
C HIS A 209 -18.60 7.83 -0.23
N VAL A 210 -18.93 9.12 -0.23
CA VAL A 210 -18.49 10.11 0.77
C VAL A 210 -19.71 10.78 1.40
N GLN A 211 -19.78 10.81 2.74
CA GLN A 211 -20.90 11.43 3.49
C GLN A 211 -20.48 11.73 4.94
N GLY A 212 -21.29 12.52 5.64
CA GLY A 212 -21.12 12.81 7.07
C GLY A 212 -21.48 11.63 7.97
N SER A 213 -21.21 11.76 9.27
CA SER A 213 -21.61 10.74 10.26
C SER A 213 -23.13 10.69 10.39
N HIS A 214 -23.68 9.48 10.53
CA HIS A 214 -25.09 9.26 10.84
C HIS A 214 -25.26 7.95 11.63
N GLU A 215 -26.38 7.81 12.33
CA GLU A 215 -26.71 6.63 13.15
C GLU A 215 -27.54 5.58 12.39
N TRP A 216 -28.07 5.93 11.21
CA TRP A 216 -28.86 5.01 10.40
C TRP A 216 -28.05 3.78 9.94
N GLY A 217 -28.68 2.59 9.96
CA GLY A 217 -28.09 1.36 9.46
C GLY A 217 -27.01 0.74 10.36
N VAL A 218 -26.93 1.15 11.63
CA VAL A 218 -26.10 0.50 12.66
C VAL A 218 -26.77 -0.80 13.08
N GLY A 219 -26.14 -1.94 12.75
CA GLY A 219 -26.55 -3.25 13.25
C GLY A 219 -26.01 -3.53 14.65
N GLN A 220 -26.14 -4.77 15.13
CA GLN A 220 -25.58 -5.18 16.43
C GLN A 220 -24.04 -5.05 16.50
N ASN A 221 -23.34 -5.11 15.36
CA ASN A 221 -21.90 -4.86 15.27
C ASN A 221 -21.65 -3.40 14.84
N PRO A 222 -21.04 -2.54 15.69
CA PRO A 222 -20.79 -1.12 15.37
C PRO A 222 -19.91 -0.88 14.13
N LYS A 223 -19.12 -1.90 13.73
CA LYS A 223 -18.22 -1.86 12.56
C LYS A 223 -18.91 -2.14 11.23
N GLU A 224 -20.12 -2.69 11.27
CA GLU A 224 -20.90 -3.07 10.09
C GLU A 224 -22.11 -2.15 9.97
N ARG A 225 -22.02 -1.18 9.06
CA ARG A 225 -23.10 -0.21 8.81
C ARG A 225 -23.64 -0.35 7.40
N LYS A 226 -24.96 -0.48 7.28
CA LYS A 226 -25.69 -0.42 6.01
C LYS A 226 -25.79 1.05 5.58
N ARG A 227 -25.43 1.35 4.33
CA ARG A 227 -25.42 2.73 3.83
C ARG A 227 -26.74 3.15 3.19
N PRO A 228 -27.20 4.40 3.41
CA PRO A 228 -28.40 4.93 2.77
C PRO A 228 -28.30 5.00 1.24
N ILE A 229 -27.12 5.39 0.72
CA ILE A 229 -26.94 5.64 -0.72
C ILE A 229 -26.97 4.36 -1.55
N CYS A 230 -26.37 3.27 -1.06
CA CYS A 230 -26.17 2.07 -1.89
C CYS A 230 -26.46 0.74 -1.18
N MET A 231 -26.97 0.79 0.05
CA MET A 231 -27.43 -0.37 0.84
C MET A 231 -26.39 -1.45 1.14
N LYS A 232 -25.11 -1.22 0.80
CA LYS A 232 -23.99 -2.13 1.06
C LYS A 232 -23.45 -1.92 2.48
N VAL A 233 -23.16 -3.03 3.18
CA VAL A 233 -22.42 -3.03 4.46
C VAL A 233 -20.94 -2.77 4.18
N ASN A 234 -20.29 -1.93 4.98
CA ASN A 234 -18.90 -1.56 4.77
C ASN A 234 -18.26 -0.99 6.03
N THR A 235 -16.94 -1.01 6.05
CA THR A 235 -16.10 -0.25 6.97
C THR A 235 -16.02 1.21 6.48
N ARG A 236 -16.06 2.16 7.43
CA ARG A 236 -15.85 3.59 7.15
C ARG A 236 -14.47 4.01 7.63
N PHE A 237 -13.85 4.91 6.89
CA PHE A 237 -12.64 5.62 7.31
C PHE A 237 -12.92 7.11 7.18
N TYR A 238 -12.31 7.92 8.05
CA TYR A 238 -12.36 9.38 7.90
C TYR A 238 -11.13 9.83 7.12
N LEU A 239 -11.30 10.90 6.34
CA LEU A 239 -10.24 11.48 5.51
C LEU A 239 -9.27 12.33 6.35
N VAL A 240 -8.68 11.78 7.41
CA VAL A 240 -7.53 12.44 8.07
C VAL A 240 -6.61 11.42 8.70
N ASP A 241 -5.62 10.97 7.92
CA ASP A 241 -4.35 10.59 8.51
C ASP A 241 -3.22 11.10 7.62
N TYR A 242 -3.00 12.42 7.65
CA TYR A 242 -1.76 13.01 7.12
C TYR A 242 -0.61 12.72 8.10
N THR A 243 -0.33 11.46 8.40
CA THR A 243 0.87 11.08 9.12
C THR A 243 2.06 11.09 8.18
N SER A 244 2.72 12.24 8.08
CA SER A 244 4.16 12.24 8.30
C SER A 244 4.38 11.90 9.78
N SER A 245 4.63 10.61 10.08
CA SER A 245 5.22 10.24 11.36
C SER A 245 6.62 10.85 11.42
N SER A 246 6.70 12.03 12.02
CA SER A 246 7.95 12.67 12.41
C SER A 246 8.57 11.86 13.54
N SER A 247 9.52 10.99 13.19
CA SER A 247 10.58 10.48 14.06
C SER A 247 11.78 10.02 13.22
#